data_AF-A0A2J4G656-F1
#
_entry.id   AF-A0A2J4G656-F1
#
_cell.length_a   1.000
_cell.length_b   1.000
_cell.length_c   1.000
_cell.angle_alpha   90.00
_cell.angle_beta   90.00
_cell.angle_gamma   90.00
#
_symmetry.space_group_name_H-M   'P 1'
#
loop_
_entity.id
_entity.type
_entity.pdbx_description
1 polymer ?
#
loop_
_entity_poly.entity_id
_entity_poly.type
_entity_poly.pdbx_seq_one_letter_code
_entity_poly.pdbx_strand_id
1 'polypeptide(L)'
;MKAFLSPLNKLAGRLKLPLPRLRRATRSDPYALPAAVVALAGFEVYLPDQTLTELARMGVRVRDAELLAVVRESSRSGGAEPLQGWVERRIAALQMALERGKLHVENVMNAMLTFSTTLTLMIAGVSLIARGGAEGALLPPLVGLAFTPIILAIYPPELRVPASRRLLYLAALPALAFLGLALSLPLLPLLAALSIPGAVIAFLEDRVYTRDLEFSVKAIERAAATPFAVWEAIGRKPGEMPQEGLPGVFSKGLHLIERFGGDAEEFSKLWQLASTLHKAFTSLRGKAWAYAALALVNALICGVSYAILAYVAQFLAGAVGPGVAVPGAGVLVGFVAQNIDSVLTLAMAVNSLALSLVVAEVRHGNPLYFTLYLPLYAIAHYASWLLGLQLAPSLVGG
;
A
#
# COMPACT_ATOMS: atom_id res chain seq x y z
N MET A 1 -16.77 -50.06 -19.12
CA MET A 1 -17.07 -49.65 -17.73
C MET A 1 -16.98 -48.13 -17.49
N LYS A 2 -17.39 -47.33 -18.48
CA LYS A 2 -17.56 -45.86 -18.42
C LYS A 2 -19.03 -45.45 -18.11
N ALA A 3 -19.82 -46.32 -17.49
CA ALA A 3 -21.27 -46.10 -17.32
C ALA A 3 -21.79 -46.17 -15.87
N PHE A 4 -20.93 -46.35 -14.86
CA PHE A 4 -21.37 -46.50 -13.46
C PHE A 4 -20.97 -45.34 -12.52
N LEU A 5 -20.42 -44.25 -13.07
CA LEU A 5 -20.12 -43.01 -12.33
C LEU A 5 -21.28 -41.99 -12.28
N SER A 6 -22.47 -42.37 -12.78
CA SER A 6 -23.64 -41.49 -12.86
C SER A 6 -24.38 -41.24 -11.52
N PRO A 7 -24.49 -42.20 -10.57
CA PRO A 7 -25.31 -41.98 -9.36
C PRO A 7 -24.57 -41.32 -8.18
N LEU A 8 -23.24 -41.41 -8.09
CA LEU A 8 -22.47 -40.77 -6.99
C LEU A 8 -22.46 -39.23 -7.10
N ASN A 9 -22.65 -38.70 -8.32
CA ASN A 9 -22.88 -37.28 -8.55
C ASN A 9 -24.22 -36.76 -7.96
N LYS A 10 -25.17 -37.64 -7.60
CA LYS A 10 -26.42 -37.24 -6.92
C LYS A 10 -26.28 -37.13 -5.40
N LEU A 11 -25.22 -37.66 -4.80
CA LEU A 11 -24.96 -37.57 -3.35
C LEU A 11 -24.13 -36.35 -2.93
N ALA A 12 -23.54 -35.64 -3.90
CA ALA A 12 -22.90 -34.33 -3.71
C ALA A 12 -23.90 -33.18 -3.44
N GLY A 13 -25.21 -33.47 -3.38
CA GLY A 13 -26.29 -32.48 -3.43
C GLY A 13 -26.88 -32.01 -2.10
N ARG A 14 -26.48 -32.51 -0.92
CA ARG A 14 -27.17 -32.14 0.33
C ARG A 14 -26.21 -31.87 1.50
N LEU A 15 -25.59 -30.69 1.45
CA LEU A 15 -25.37 -29.72 2.55
C LEU A 15 -25.11 -30.31 3.95
N LYS A 16 -24.01 -30.01 4.65
CA LYS A 16 -23.59 -28.71 5.24
C LYS A 16 -22.13 -28.90 5.74
N LEU A 17 -21.13 -28.02 5.67
CA LEU A 17 -20.86 -26.67 5.17
C LEU A 17 -19.34 -26.63 4.90
N PRO A 18 -18.85 -25.99 3.82
CA PRO A 18 -17.44 -26.06 3.43
C PRO A 18 -16.64 -24.82 3.88
N LEU A 19 -15.51 -25.09 4.55
CA LEU A 19 -14.47 -24.12 4.96
C LEU A 19 -13.55 -23.50 3.88
N PRO A 20 -13.70 -23.65 2.54
CA PRO A 20 -12.95 -22.85 1.57
C PRO A 20 -13.67 -21.55 1.14
N ARG A 21 -14.73 -21.11 1.82
CA ARG A 21 -15.42 -19.82 1.51
C ARG A 21 -14.74 -18.57 2.06
N LEU A 22 -13.67 -18.68 2.86
CA LEU A 22 -12.76 -17.55 3.14
C LEU A 22 -11.86 -17.18 1.95
N ARG A 23 -11.91 -17.97 0.86
CA ARG A 23 -11.21 -17.72 -0.42
C ARG A 23 -11.99 -16.81 -1.38
N ARG A 24 -13.10 -16.19 -0.94
CA ARG A 24 -14.01 -15.37 -1.78
C ARG A 24 -14.13 -13.89 -1.41
N ALA A 25 -13.39 -13.38 -0.41
CA ALA A 25 -13.48 -11.97 -0.02
C ALA A 25 -12.33 -11.06 -0.53
N THR A 26 -11.28 -11.59 -1.18
CA THR A 26 -10.09 -10.77 -1.50
C THR A 26 -9.44 -10.97 -2.87
N ARG A 27 -10.03 -11.69 -3.82
CA ARG A 27 -9.36 -11.91 -5.13
C ARG A 27 -10.32 -11.89 -6.32
N SER A 28 -10.72 -10.69 -6.75
CA SER A 28 -10.61 -10.33 -8.17
C SER A 28 -9.10 -10.17 -8.46
N ASP A 29 -8.61 -10.64 -9.59
CA ASP A 29 -7.25 -10.30 -10.00
C ASP A 29 -7.25 -8.78 -10.28
N PRO A 30 -6.52 -7.96 -9.50
CA PRO A 30 -6.55 -6.50 -9.64
C PRO A 30 -6.13 -6.03 -11.03
N TYR A 31 -5.46 -6.89 -11.80
CA TYR A 31 -4.99 -6.62 -13.15
C TYR A 31 -5.92 -7.16 -14.24
N ALA A 32 -6.98 -7.92 -13.90
CA ALA A 32 -7.88 -8.50 -14.90
C ALA A 32 -8.69 -7.45 -15.67
N LEU A 33 -9.07 -6.36 -15.01
CA LEU A 33 -9.84 -5.29 -15.63
C LEU A 33 -8.95 -4.39 -16.52
N PRO A 34 -7.77 -3.90 -16.07
CA PRO A 34 -6.81 -3.28 -16.97
C PRO A 34 -6.41 -4.19 -18.13
N ALA A 35 -6.16 -5.49 -17.88
CA ALA A 35 -5.86 -6.47 -18.93
C ALA A 35 -7.00 -6.61 -19.93
N ALA A 36 -8.25 -6.58 -19.50
CA ALA A 36 -9.39 -6.63 -20.40
C ALA A 36 -9.61 -5.31 -21.14
N VAL A 37 -9.49 -4.15 -20.49
CA VAL A 37 -9.58 -2.84 -21.13
C VAL A 37 -8.47 -2.68 -22.17
N VAL A 38 -7.24 -3.06 -21.83
CA VAL A 38 -6.06 -3.04 -22.71
C VAL A 38 -6.16 -4.08 -23.82
N ALA A 39 -6.67 -5.29 -23.54
CA ALA A 39 -6.94 -6.28 -24.56
C ALA A 39 -8.02 -5.79 -25.53
N LEU A 40 -9.13 -5.23 -25.03
CA LEU A 40 -10.33 -4.92 -25.81
C LEU A 40 -10.29 -3.55 -26.49
N ALA A 41 -9.46 -2.61 -26.01
CA ALA A 41 -9.23 -1.32 -26.66
C ALA A 41 -8.52 -1.46 -28.02
N GLY A 42 -7.90 -2.61 -28.27
CA GLY A 42 -7.14 -2.90 -29.49
C GLY A 42 -7.86 -3.79 -30.49
N PHE A 43 -9.19 -3.88 -30.45
CA PHE A 43 -9.97 -4.63 -31.43
C PHE A 43 -11.11 -3.77 -31.99
N GLU A 44 -11.05 -3.44 -33.28
CA GLU A 44 -12.22 -2.95 -34.03
C GLU A 44 -13.08 -4.09 -34.59
N VAL A 45 -12.61 -5.34 -34.49
CA VAL A 45 -13.24 -6.50 -35.12
C VAL A 45 -13.70 -7.54 -34.10
N TYR A 46 -14.89 -8.07 -34.36
CA TYR A 46 -15.54 -9.27 -33.80
C TYR A 46 -14.61 -10.13 -32.93
N LEU A 47 -14.84 -10.18 -31.62
CA LEU A 47 -14.13 -11.13 -30.74
C LEU A 47 -14.77 -12.51 -30.87
N PRO A 48 -14.10 -13.52 -31.47
CA PRO A 48 -14.59 -14.88 -31.35
C PRO A 48 -14.52 -15.32 -29.89
N ASP A 49 -15.37 -16.29 -29.49
CA ASP A 49 -15.30 -16.99 -28.19
C ASP A 49 -13.89 -17.54 -27.87
N GLN A 50 -13.07 -17.71 -28.90
CA GLN A 50 -11.66 -18.09 -28.80
C GLN A 50 -10.84 -17.07 -28.00
N THR A 51 -11.11 -15.75 -28.09
CA THR A 51 -10.38 -14.71 -27.36
C THR A 51 -10.60 -14.79 -25.86
N LEU A 52 -11.83 -15.07 -25.43
CA LEU A 52 -12.14 -15.31 -24.00
C LEU A 52 -11.43 -16.57 -23.50
N THR A 53 -11.30 -17.58 -24.36
CA THR A 53 -10.59 -18.82 -24.07
C THR A 53 -9.07 -18.60 -24.01
N GLU A 54 -8.52 -17.74 -24.86
CA GLU A 54 -7.10 -17.36 -24.85
C GLU A 54 -6.76 -16.45 -23.67
N LEU A 55 -7.60 -15.48 -23.33
CA LEU A 55 -7.48 -14.69 -22.10
C LEU A 55 -7.45 -15.61 -20.87
N ALA A 56 -8.35 -16.60 -20.83
CA ALA A 56 -8.36 -17.60 -19.77
C ALA A 56 -7.07 -18.46 -19.75
N ARG A 57 -6.51 -18.83 -20.91
CA ARG A 57 -5.22 -19.54 -21.05
C ARG A 57 -4.02 -18.67 -20.63
N MET A 58 -4.07 -17.36 -20.86
CA MET A 58 -3.08 -16.38 -20.42
C MET A 58 -3.23 -15.97 -18.95
N GLY A 59 -4.11 -16.67 -18.20
CA GLY A 59 -4.37 -16.46 -16.78
C GLY A 59 -5.28 -15.26 -16.48
N VAL A 60 -5.77 -14.55 -17.49
CA VAL A 60 -6.71 -13.43 -17.34
C VAL A 60 -8.11 -14.00 -17.09
N ARG A 61 -8.48 -14.08 -15.82
CA ARG A 61 -9.84 -14.49 -15.43
C ARG A 61 -10.77 -13.28 -15.48
N VAL A 62 -11.50 -13.15 -16.58
CA VAL A 62 -12.60 -12.19 -16.71
C VAL A 62 -13.72 -12.60 -15.75
N ARG A 63 -13.75 -11.99 -14.56
CA ARG A 63 -14.81 -12.18 -13.55
C ARG A 63 -15.83 -11.06 -13.55
N ASP A 64 -15.63 -10.07 -14.40
CA ASP A 64 -16.49 -8.92 -14.47
C ASP A 64 -17.72 -9.26 -15.31
N ALA A 65 -18.87 -9.40 -14.63
CA ALA A 65 -20.13 -9.77 -15.26
C ALA A 65 -20.58 -8.70 -16.26
N GLU A 66 -20.23 -7.44 -16.01
CA GLU A 66 -20.51 -6.32 -16.89
C GLU A 66 -19.72 -6.45 -18.20
N LEU A 67 -18.42 -6.74 -18.10
CA LEU A 67 -17.58 -6.97 -19.26
C LEU A 67 -18.03 -8.16 -20.10
N LEU A 68 -18.41 -9.27 -19.46
CA LEU A 68 -18.94 -10.44 -20.17
C LEU A 68 -20.27 -10.13 -20.87
N ALA A 69 -21.09 -9.26 -20.29
CA ALA A 69 -22.34 -8.81 -20.92
C ALA A 69 -22.04 -7.96 -22.15
N VAL A 70 -21.12 -7.00 -22.05
CA VAL A 70 -20.72 -6.13 -23.17
C VAL A 70 -20.04 -6.92 -24.29
N VAL A 71 -19.18 -7.90 -23.97
CA VAL A 71 -18.56 -8.78 -24.98
C VAL A 71 -19.63 -9.60 -25.72
N ARG A 72 -20.64 -10.13 -24.99
CA ARG A 72 -21.76 -10.85 -25.62
C ARG A 72 -22.63 -9.94 -26.47
N GLU A 73 -22.84 -8.71 -26.03
CA GLU A 73 -23.60 -7.70 -26.77
C GLU A 73 -22.89 -7.33 -28.07
N SER A 74 -21.58 -7.06 -28.02
CA SER A 74 -20.76 -6.80 -29.20
C SER A 74 -20.71 -7.99 -30.16
N SER A 75 -20.59 -9.22 -29.64
CA SER A 75 -20.66 -10.43 -30.47
C SER A 75 -22.02 -10.59 -31.16
N ARG A 76 -23.12 -10.21 -30.50
CA ARG A 76 -24.47 -10.28 -31.09
C ARG A 76 -24.74 -9.18 -32.11
N SER A 77 -24.28 -7.95 -31.84
CA SER A 77 -24.47 -6.81 -32.72
C SER A 77 -23.52 -6.82 -33.92
N GLY A 78 -22.40 -7.53 -33.80
CA GLY A 78 -21.34 -7.55 -34.80
C GLY A 78 -20.55 -6.26 -34.92
N GLY A 79 -20.76 -5.31 -34.01
CA GLY A 79 -20.07 -4.03 -33.96
C GLY A 79 -19.18 -3.89 -32.71
N ALA A 80 -18.08 -3.15 -32.85
CA ALA A 80 -17.15 -2.85 -31.76
C ALA A 80 -17.61 -1.68 -30.87
N GLU A 81 -18.62 -0.92 -31.29
CA GLU A 81 -19.13 0.27 -30.57
C GLU A 81 -19.50 0.01 -29.09
N PRO A 82 -20.18 -1.09 -28.71
CA PRO A 82 -20.50 -1.35 -27.30
C PRO A 82 -19.26 -1.55 -26.43
N LEU A 83 -18.22 -2.17 -26.99
CA LEU A 83 -16.94 -2.39 -26.32
C LEU A 83 -16.14 -1.09 -26.22
N GLN A 84 -16.07 -0.31 -27.29
CA GLN A 84 -15.41 1.00 -27.28
C GLN A 84 -16.04 1.92 -26.23
N GLY A 85 -17.37 2.04 -26.22
CA GLY A 85 -18.07 2.82 -25.20
C GLY A 85 -17.89 2.29 -23.77
N TRP A 86 -17.69 0.99 -23.58
CA TRP A 86 -17.35 0.43 -22.27
C TRP A 86 -15.90 0.77 -21.85
N VAL A 87 -14.94 0.62 -22.77
CA VAL A 87 -13.53 0.97 -22.57
C VAL A 87 -13.39 2.45 -22.19
N GLU A 88 -13.98 3.36 -22.96
CA GLU A 88 -13.95 4.81 -22.71
C GLU A 88 -14.56 5.17 -21.35
N ARG A 89 -15.74 4.62 -21.04
CA ARG A 89 -16.37 4.82 -19.72
C ARG A 89 -15.48 4.32 -18.59
N ARG A 90 -14.77 3.19 -18.79
CA ARG A 90 -13.89 2.64 -17.77
C ARG A 90 -12.63 3.48 -17.59
N ILE A 91 -12.06 4.02 -18.67
CA ILE A 91 -10.95 4.98 -18.61
C ILE A 91 -11.37 6.24 -17.83
N ALA A 92 -12.52 6.82 -18.17
CA ALA A 92 -13.05 7.98 -17.47
C ALA A 92 -13.33 7.68 -15.99
N ALA A 93 -13.88 6.50 -15.68
CA ALA A 93 -14.10 6.06 -14.30
C ALA A 93 -12.79 5.89 -13.52
N LEU A 94 -11.73 5.35 -14.15
CA LEU A 94 -10.40 5.23 -13.55
C LEU A 94 -9.78 6.61 -13.28
N GLN A 95 -9.90 7.56 -14.21
CA GLN A 95 -9.44 8.94 -14.02
C GLN A 95 -10.17 9.62 -12.84
N MET A 96 -11.49 9.50 -12.77
CA MET A 96 -12.28 10.04 -11.66
C MET A 96 -11.98 9.34 -10.33
N ALA A 97 -11.71 8.04 -10.33
CA ALA A 97 -11.31 7.30 -9.13
C ALA A 97 -9.93 7.76 -8.63
N LEU A 98 -9.00 8.01 -9.55
CA LEU A 98 -7.68 8.55 -9.27
C LEU A 98 -7.73 9.95 -8.65
N GLU A 99 -8.57 10.84 -9.16
CA GLU A 99 -8.74 12.18 -8.60
C GLU A 99 -9.38 12.16 -7.22
N ARG A 100 -10.47 11.40 -7.04
CA ARG A 100 -11.12 11.24 -5.73
C ARG A 100 -10.20 10.58 -4.71
N GLY A 101 -9.42 9.59 -5.14
CA GLY A 101 -8.45 8.91 -4.30
C GLY A 101 -7.41 9.85 -3.70
N LYS A 102 -6.96 10.88 -4.44
CA LYS A 102 -6.00 11.88 -3.94
C LYS A 102 -6.54 12.65 -2.74
N LEU A 103 -7.78 13.15 -2.82
CA LEU A 103 -8.41 13.89 -1.73
C LEU A 103 -8.58 13.03 -0.47
N HIS A 104 -8.96 11.78 -0.65
CA HIS A 104 -9.18 10.88 0.48
C HIS A 104 -7.85 10.48 1.13
N VAL A 105 -6.79 10.26 0.35
CA VAL A 105 -5.44 10.01 0.87
C VAL A 105 -4.95 11.18 1.73
N GLU A 106 -5.17 12.41 1.30
CA GLU A 106 -4.77 13.60 2.05
C GLU A 106 -5.52 13.72 3.39
N ASN A 107 -6.85 13.51 3.37
CA ASN A 107 -7.66 13.53 4.58
C ASN A 107 -7.25 12.44 5.58
N VAL A 108 -6.98 11.23 5.09
CA VAL A 108 -6.54 10.12 5.94
C VAL A 108 -5.14 10.39 6.51
N MET A 109 -4.22 10.96 5.72
CA MET A 109 -2.91 11.38 6.21
C MET A 109 -3.03 12.43 7.32
N ASN A 110 -3.81 13.49 7.12
CA ASN A 110 -4.00 14.55 8.11
C ASN A 110 -4.64 14.02 9.41
N ALA A 111 -5.64 13.15 9.29
CA ALA A 111 -6.24 12.49 10.44
C ALA A 111 -5.18 11.69 11.20
N MET A 112 -4.43 10.83 10.51
CA MET A 112 -3.40 10.01 11.10
C MET A 112 -2.32 10.84 11.81
N LEU A 113 -1.82 11.91 11.20
CA LEU A 113 -0.86 12.81 11.83
C LEU A 113 -1.43 13.38 13.13
N THR A 114 -2.67 13.89 13.10
CA THR A 114 -3.39 14.44 14.26
C THR A 114 -3.54 13.41 15.39
N PHE A 115 -3.92 12.17 15.06
CA PHE A 115 -4.03 11.09 16.03
C PHE A 115 -2.66 10.71 16.60
N SER A 116 -1.61 10.70 15.78
CA SER A 116 -0.27 10.32 16.23
C SER A 116 0.37 11.34 17.16
N THR A 117 0.32 12.63 16.84
CA THR A 117 1.01 13.68 17.60
C THR A 117 0.09 14.37 18.57
N THR A 118 -0.87 15.13 18.05
CA THR A 118 -1.70 16.06 18.83
C THR A 118 -2.52 15.35 19.89
N LEU A 119 -3.30 14.32 19.50
CA LEU A 119 -4.16 13.61 20.44
C LEU A 119 -3.36 12.81 21.46
N THR A 120 -2.27 12.17 21.03
CA THR A 120 -1.37 11.47 21.96
C THR A 120 -0.79 12.41 23.01
N LEU A 121 -0.28 13.58 22.59
CA LEU A 121 0.25 14.58 23.51
C LEU A 121 -0.82 15.11 24.47
N MET A 122 -2.01 15.43 23.97
CA MET A 122 -3.12 15.89 24.79
C MET A 122 -3.52 14.84 25.83
N ILE A 123 -3.73 13.60 25.41
CA ILE A 123 -4.12 12.52 26.32
C ILE A 123 -3.01 12.21 27.31
N ALA A 124 -1.74 12.17 26.87
CA ALA A 124 -0.61 11.94 27.75
C ALA A 124 -0.46 13.08 28.79
N GLY A 125 -0.60 14.34 28.37
CA GLY A 125 -0.56 15.51 29.24
C GLY A 125 -1.71 15.56 30.25
N VAL A 126 -2.93 15.26 29.82
CA VAL A 126 -4.08 15.11 30.73
C VAL A 126 -3.88 13.94 31.70
N SER A 127 -3.37 12.79 31.21
CA SER A 127 -3.13 11.62 32.06
C SER A 127 -2.11 11.91 33.16
N LEU A 128 -1.09 12.72 32.84
CA LEU A 128 -0.10 13.21 33.81
C LEU A 128 -0.76 13.94 34.99
N ILE A 129 -1.81 14.72 34.72
CA ILE A 129 -2.50 15.57 35.70
C ILE A 129 -3.61 14.80 36.43
N ALA A 130 -4.34 13.93 35.72
CA ALA A 130 -5.62 13.37 36.17
C ALA A 130 -5.52 12.02 36.93
N ARG A 131 -4.33 11.58 37.36
CA ARG A 131 -4.07 10.22 37.92
C ARG A 131 -4.42 9.06 36.98
N GLY A 132 -4.58 9.33 35.68
CA GLY A 132 -4.76 8.29 34.67
C GLY A 132 -3.45 7.53 34.45
N GLY A 133 -3.52 6.22 34.19
CA GLY A 133 -2.35 5.47 33.75
C GLY A 133 -1.79 6.05 32.44
N ALA A 134 -0.46 6.13 32.32
CA ALA A 134 0.21 6.62 31.11
C ALA A 134 -0.22 5.85 29.84
N GLU A 135 -0.68 4.61 30.01
CA GLU A 135 -1.18 3.71 28.96
C GLU A 135 -2.26 4.33 28.06
N GLY A 136 -3.05 5.30 28.55
CA GLY A 136 -4.03 6.01 27.72
C GLY A 136 -3.41 6.71 26.50
N ALA A 137 -2.13 7.09 26.58
CA ALA A 137 -1.38 7.67 25.48
C ALA A 137 -1.13 6.68 24.31
N LEU A 138 -1.30 5.37 24.51
CA LEU A 138 -1.18 4.38 23.43
C LEU A 138 -2.42 4.30 22.54
N LEU A 139 -3.58 4.74 23.03
CA LEU A 139 -4.83 4.63 22.29
C LEU A 139 -4.79 5.41 20.96
N PRO A 140 -4.36 6.68 20.91
CA PRO A 140 -4.41 7.45 19.67
C PRO A 140 -3.48 6.91 18.55
N PRO A 141 -2.22 6.49 18.82
CA PRO A 141 -1.39 5.83 17.81
C PRO A 141 -1.99 4.51 17.31
N LEU A 142 -2.65 3.73 18.18
CA LEU A 142 -3.35 2.50 17.78
C LEU A 142 -4.57 2.79 16.87
N VAL A 143 -5.34 3.83 17.18
CA VAL A 143 -6.41 4.32 16.29
C VAL A 143 -5.81 4.83 14.97
N GLY A 144 -4.67 5.52 15.04
CA GLY A 144 -3.85 5.92 13.90
C GLY A 144 -3.54 4.76 12.95
N LEU A 145 -3.16 3.62 13.53
CA LEU A 145 -2.89 2.39 12.79
C LEU A 145 -4.14 1.84 12.08
N ALA A 146 -5.33 1.98 12.69
CA ALA A 146 -6.59 1.54 12.08
C ALA A 146 -6.98 2.32 10.81
N PHE A 147 -6.33 3.45 10.50
CA PHE A 147 -6.54 4.16 9.24
C PHE A 147 -5.85 3.51 8.02
N THR A 148 -4.82 2.68 8.23
CA THR A 148 -4.13 1.96 7.13
C THR A 148 -5.08 1.17 6.22
N PRO A 149 -5.97 0.27 6.72
CA PRO A 149 -6.88 -0.46 5.83
C PRO A 149 -7.82 0.44 5.01
N ILE A 150 -8.10 1.67 5.49
CA ILE A 150 -8.95 2.63 4.77
C ILE A 150 -8.23 3.13 3.50
N ILE A 151 -6.93 3.42 3.59
CA ILE A 151 -6.11 3.82 2.43
C ILE A 151 -6.10 2.69 1.39
N LEU A 152 -5.94 1.44 1.84
CA LEU A 152 -5.99 0.29 0.96
C LEU A 152 -7.36 0.14 0.27
N ALA A 153 -8.46 0.52 0.91
CA ALA A 153 -9.78 0.49 0.30
C ALA A 153 -9.97 1.58 -0.77
N ILE A 154 -9.34 2.75 -0.58
CA ILE A 154 -9.39 3.88 -1.50
C ILE A 154 -8.44 3.67 -2.69
N TYR A 155 -7.29 3.03 -2.47
CA TYR A 155 -6.25 2.89 -3.50
C TYR A 155 -6.72 1.99 -4.64
N PRO A 156 -6.72 2.50 -5.90
CA PRO A 156 -7.22 1.76 -7.05
C PRO A 156 -6.47 0.43 -7.19
N PRO A 157 -7.17 -0.72 -7.13
CA PRO A 157 -6.52 -2.03 -7.19
C PRO A 157 -5.65 -2.21 -8.44
N GLU A 158 -6.02 -1.57 -9.54
CA GLU A 158 -5.37 -1.63 -10.84
C GLU A 158 -3.94 -1.10 -10.84
N LEU A 159 -3.61 -0.18 -9.93
CA LEU A 159 -2.28 0.48 -9.85
C LEU A 159 -1.39 -0.10 -8.75
N ARG A 160 -1.87 -1.12 -8.03
CA ARG A 160 -1.10 -1.73 -6.94
C ARG A 160 0.15 -2.40 -7.49
N VAL A 161 1.26 -2.22 -6.80
CA VAL A 161 2.49 -2.97 -7.10
C VAL A 161 2.30 -4.39 -6.56
N PRO A 162 2.52 -5.43 -7.38
CA PRO A 162 2.42 -6.80 -6.91
C PRO A 162 3.46 -7.04 -5.79
N ALA A 163 3.05 -7.74 -4.75
CA ALA A 163 3.99 -8.14 -3.69
C ALA A 163 4.63 -9.48 -4.03
N SER A 164 5.95 -9.51 -3.90
CA SER A 164 6.73 -10.74 -3.90
C SER A 164 6.42 -11.57 -2.66
N ARG A 165 6.46 -12.90 -2.80
CA ARG A 165 6.38 -13.82 -1.66
C ARG A 165 7.50 -13.62 -0.65
N ARG A 166 8.63 -13.02 -1.08
CA ARG A 166 9.78 -12.71 -0.22
C ARG A 166 9.44 -11.64 0.83
N LEU A 167 8.50 -10.75 0.54
CA LEU A 167 8.04 -9.72 1.47
C LEU A 167 7.08 -10.26 2.53
N LEU A 168 6.52 -11.47 2.36
CA LEU A 168 5.61 -12.08 3.36
C LEU A 168 6.33 -12.47 4.65
N TYR A 169 7.61 -12.86 4.58
CA TYR A 169 8.42 -13.15 5.76
C TYR A 169 8.60 -11.92 6.66
N LEU A 170 8.43 -10.72 6.10
CA LEU A 170 8.56 -9.45 6.81
C LEU A 170 7.29 -9.07 7.59
N ALA A 171 6.17 -9.75 7.37
CA ALA A 171 4.97 -9.63 8.22
C ALA A 171 5.23 -10.13 9.66
N ALA A 172 6.31 -10.89 9.89
CA ALA A 172 6.74 -11.33 11.21
C ALA A 172 7.53 -10.27 12.00
N LEU A 173 7.94 -9.15 11.39
CA LEU A 173 8.75 -8.11 12.05
C LEU A 173 8.10 -7.52 13.31
N PRO A 174 6.78 -7.20 13.33
CA PRO A 174 6.13 -6.71 14.55
C PRO A 174 6.15 -7.73 15.68
N ALA A 175 6.01 -9.03 15.36
CA ALA A 175 6.07 -10.11 16.34
C ALA A 175 7.49 -10.31 16.89
N LEU A 176 8.51 -10.18 16.04
CA LEU A 176 9.92 -10.24 16.45
C LEU A 176 10.33 -9.03 17.30
N ALA A 177 9.81 -7.85 16.99
CA ALA A 177 10.02 -6.66 17.81
C ALA A 177 9.35 -6.78 19.19
N PHE A 178 8.16 -7.37 19.25
CA PHE A 178 7.48 -7.69 20.51
C PHE A 178 8.29 -8.67 21.36
N LEU A 179 8.95 -9.65 20.73
CA LEU A 179 9.87 -10.57 21.40
C LEU A 179 11.11 -9.84 21.95
N GLY A 180 11.63 -8.85 21.23
CA GLY A 180 12.74 -8.01 21.69
C GLY A 180 12.39 -7.13 22.90
N LEU A 181 11.12 -6.75 23.03
CA LEU A 181 10.56 -6.05 24.18
C LEU A 181 10.62 -6.93 25.45
N ALA A 182 10.39 -8.24 25.30
CA ALA A 182 10.57 -9.22 26.38
C ALA A 182 12.04 -9.43 26.79
N LEU A 183 12.99 -9.04 25.93
CA LEU A 183 14.44 -9.11 26.16
C LEU A 183 15.05 -7.77 26.62
N SER A 184 14.22 -6.77 26.94
CA SER A 184 14.64 -5.44 27.40
C SER A 184 15.56 -4.68 26.43
N LEU A 185 15.50 -4.99 25.13
CA LEU A 185 16.25 -4.24 24.11
C LEU A 185 15.53 -2.93 23.74
N PRO A 186 16.25 -1.87 23.37
CA PRO A 186 15.63 -0.62 22.95
C PRO A 186 14.81 -0.84 21.66
N LEU A 187 13.49 -0.62 21.77
CA LEU A 187 12.51 -1.02 20.77
C LEU A 187 12.70 -0.33 19.40
N LEU A 188 12.93 0.98 19.39
CA LEU A 188 13.07 1.77 18.15
C LEU A 188 14.32 1.39 17.33
N PRO A 189 15.54 1.32 17.92
CA PRO A 189 16.72 0.82 17.22
C PRO A 189 16.57 -0.61 16.72
N LEU A 190 15.93 -1.49 17.51
CA LEU A 190 15.69 -2.87 17.09
C LEU A 190 14.76 -2.95 15.87
N LEU A 191 13.65 -2.20 15.89
CA LEU A 191 12.73 -2.10 14.76
C LEU A 191 13.43 -1.57 13.50
N ALA A 192 14.30 -0.57 13.65
CA ALA A 192 15.10 -0.05 12.55
C ALA A 192 16.05 -1.12 12.00
N ALA A 193 16.85 -1.76 12.87
CA ALA A 193 17.84 -2.76 12.47
C ALA A 193 17.20 -3.97 11.76
N LEU A 194 16.11 -4.50 12.30
CA LEU A 194 15.41 -5.65 11.73
C LEU A 194 14.73 -5.34 10.39
N SER A 195 14.36 -4.09 10.13
CA SER A 195 13.68 -3.71 8.89
C SER A 195 14.63 -3.35 7.74
N ILE A 196 15.92 -3.11 7.98
CA ILE A 196 16.90 -2.78 6.94
C ILE A 196 16.98 -3.84 5.82
N PRO A 197 17.12 -5.16 6.10
CA PRO A 197 17.17 -6.15 5.03
C PRO A 197 15.88 -6.17 4.19
N GLY A 198 14.73 -5.98 4.85
CA GLY A 198 13.43 -5.85 4.18
C GLY A 198 13.38 -4.62 3.27
N ALA A 199 13.89 -3.48 3.76
CA ALA A 199 13.99 -2.24 2.98
C ALA A 199 14.82 -2.42 1.70
N VAL A 200 15.96 -3.11 1.79
CA VAL A 200 16.83 -3.38 0.62
C VAL A 200 16.11 -4.24 -0.41
N ILE A 201 15.46 -5.33 0.02
CA ILE A 201 14.72 -6.21 -0.89
C ILE A 201 13.56 -5.44 -1.55
N ALA A 202 12.76 -4.73 -0.75
CA ALA A 202 11.63 -3.94 -1.24
C ALA A 202 12.08 -2.84 -2.22
N PHE A 203 13.23 -2.20 -1.97
CA PHE A 203 13.80 -1.20 -2.86
C PHE A 203 14.22 -1.79 -4.22
N LEU A 204 14.87 -2.95 -4.21
CA LEU A 204 15.28 -3.63 -5.44
C LEU A 204 14.05 -4.07 -6.26
N GLU A 205 13.03 -4.62 -5.61
CA GLU A 205 11.78 -5.03 -6.26
C GLU A 205 11.06 -3.81 -6.87
N ASP A 206 10.96 -2.69 -6.15
CA ASP A 206 10.36 -1.44 -6.64
C ASP A 206 11.11 -0.86 -7.84
N ARG A 207 12.44 -0.93 -7.83
CA ARG A 207 13.29 -0.47 -8.94
C ARG A 207 13.11 -1.33 -10.18
N VAL A 208 13.07 -2.65 -10.03
CA VAL A 208 12.80 -3.57 -11.15
C VAL A 208 11.42 -3.30 -11.72
N TYR A 209 10.39 -3.18 -10.88
CA TYR A 209 9.01 -2.93 -11.32
C TYR A 209 8.87 -1.62 -12.10
N THR A 210 9.50 -0.54 -11.63
CA THR A 210 9.45 0.77 -12.29
C THR A 210 10.14 0.73 -13.65
N ARG A 211 11.30 0.07 -13.73
CA ARG A 211 12.02 -0.13 -15.00
C ARG A 211 11.19 -0.96 -15.99
N ASP A 212 10.55 -2.02 -15.52
CA ASP A 212 9.73 -2.89 -16.34
C ASP A 212 8.48 -2.15 -16.86
N LEU A 213 7.89 -1.26 -16.05
CA LEU A 213 6.78 -0.41 -16.47
C LEU A 213 7.18 0.57 -17.57
N GLU A 214 8.28 1.30 -17.38
CA GLU A 214 8.82 2.22 -18.39
C GLU A 214 9.16 1.50 -19.68
N PHE A 215 9.72 0.29 -19.58
CA PHE A 215 10.03 -0.55 -20.72
C PHE A 215 8.76 -0.97 -21.47
N SER A 216 7.72 -1.47 -20.77
CA SER A 216 6.46 -1.87 -21.40
C SER A 216 5.76 -0.72 -22.12
N VAL A 217 5.80 0.49 -21.53
CA VAL A 217 5.27 1.71 -22.15
C VAL A 217 6.05 2.00 -23.44
N LYS A 218 7.38 2.11 -23.40
CA LYS A 218 8.21 2.34 -24.60
C LYS A 218 8.08 1.23 -25.66
N ALA A 219 7.85 -0.01 -25.25
CA ALA A 219 7.63 -1.11 -26.17
C ALA A 219 6.33 -0.92 -26.97
N ILE A 220 5.26 -0.46 -26.31
CA ILE A 220 4.00 -0.11 -26.97
C ILE A 220 4.18 1.10 -27.91
N GLU A 221 4.94 2.12 -27.50
CA GLU A 221 5.25 3.28 -28.34
C GLU A 221 5.94 2.86 -29.66
N ARG A 222 6.96 2.00 -29.56
CA ARG A 222 7.66 1.46 -30.72
C ARG A 222 6.75 0.60 -31.58
N ALA A 223 5.91 -0.22 -30.97
CA ALA A 223 4.93 -1.02 -31.69
C ALA A 223 3.94 -0.16 -32.49
N ALA A 224 3.48 0.96 -31.91
CA ALA A 224 2.63 1.92 -32.61
C ALA A 224 3.33 2.60 -33.79
N ALA A 225 4.65 2.81 -33.71
CA ALA A 225 5.45 3.35 -34.81
C ALA A 225 5.73 2.33 -35.93
N THR A 226 5.80 1.04 -35.61
CA THR A 226 6.09 -0.05 -36.56
C THR A 226 5.13 -1.24 -36.41
N PRO A 227 3.88 -1.14 -36.92
CA PRO A 227 2.85 -2.16 -36.73
C PRO A 227 3.17 -3.52 -37.37
N PHE A 228 3.95 -3.54 -38.46
CA PHE A 228 4.25 -4.75 -39.22
C PHE A 228 5.47 -5.53 -38.70
N ALA A 229 6.27 -4.96 -37.79
CA ALA A 229 7.51 -5.54 -37.27
C ALA A 229 7.66 -5.31 -35.75
N VAL A 230 6.57 -5.52 -35.01
CA VAL A 230 6.44 -5.19 -33.57
C VAL A 230 7.60 -5.74 -32.74
N TRP A 231 7.87 -7.05 -32.82
CA TRP A 231 8.90 -7.69 -31.98
C TRP A 231 10.32 -7.34 -32.39
N GLU A 232 10.55 -7.05 -33.67
CA GLU A 232 11.85 -6.60 -34.17
C GLU A 232 12.16 -5.19 -33.67
N ALA A 233 11.17 -4.30 -33.69
CA ALA A 233 11.29 -2.94 -33.15
C ALA A 233 11.45 -2.89 -31.62
N ILE A 234 10.80 -3.81 -30.89
CA ILE A 234 10.95 -3.94 -29.44
C ILE A 234 12.30 -4.55 -29.07
N GLY A 235 12.83 -5.46 -29.92
CA GLY A 235 14.07 -6.18 -29.69
C GLY A 235 13.98 -7.24 -28.61
N ARG A 236 12.77 -7.74 -28.30
CA ARG A 236 12.51 -8.82 -27.33
C ARG A 236 11.40 -9.73 -27.81
N LYS A 237 11.39 -10.98 -27.30
CA LYS A 237 10.33 -11.94 -27.57
C LYS A 237 9.15 -11.79 -26.60
N PRO A 238 7.94 -12.24 -26.95
CA PRO A 238 6.76 -12.17 -26.07
C PRO A 238 6.98 -12.78 -24.68
N GLY A 239 7.74 -13.88 -24.60
CA GLY A 239 8.04 -14.57 -23.34
C GLY A 239 9.04 -13.83 -22.42
N GLU A 240 9.76 -12.84 -22.95
CA GLU A 240 10.73 -12.03 -22.21
C GLU A 240 10.13 -10.74 -21.67
N MET A 241 8.86 -10.48 -22.01
CA MET A 241 8.12 -9.33 -21.50
C MET A 241 7.68 -9.57 -20.05
N PRO A 242 7.59 -8.49 -19.24
CA PRO A 242 7.03 -8.57 -17.89
C PRO A 242 5.67 -9.26 -17.89
N GLN A 243 5.40 -10.08 -16.88
CA GLN A 243 4.17 -10.89 -16.79
C GLN A 243 3.24 -10.47 -15.65
N GLU A 244 3.75 -9.74 -14.67
CA GLU A 244 3.02 -9.35 -13.46
C GLU A 244 2.76 -7.84 -13.42
N GLY A 245 1.70 -7.46 -12.71
CA GLY A 245 1.33 -6.06 -12.51
C GLY A 245 0.88 -5.33 -13.77
N LEU A 246 0.93 -4.00 -13.71
CA LEU A 246 0.64 -3.12 -14.83
C LEU A 246 1.58 -3.35 -16.05
N PRO A 247 2.89 -3.60 -15.89
CA PRO A 247 3.77 -3.99 -17.00
C PRO A 247 3.30 -5.28 -17.69
N GLY A 248 2.85 -6.26 -16.90
CA GLY A 248 2.27 -7.51 -17.40
C GLY A 248 1.00 -7.29 -18.23
N VAL A 249 0.12 -6.41 -17.76
CA VAL A 249 -1.09 -6.01 -18.49
C VAL A 249 -0.76 -5.46 -19.87
N PHE A 250 0.17 -4.51 -19.93
CA PHE A 250 0.61 -3.88 -21.19
C PHE A 250 1.23 -4.89 -22.14
N SER A 251 2.07 -5.77 -21.63
CA SER A 251 2.71 -6.83 -22.40
C SER A 251 1.69 -7.82 -23.00
N LYS A 252 0.67 -8.18 -22.23
CA LYS A 252 -0.42 -9.06 -22.69
C LYS A 252 -1.30 -8.37 -23.73
N GLY A 253 -1.62 -7.09 -23.54
CA GLY A 253 -2.35 -6.30 -24.55
C GLY A 253 -1.62 -6.25 -25.87
N LEU A 254 -0.33 -5.92 -25.82
CA LEU A 254 0.53 -5.85 -26.99
C LEU A 254 0.58 -7.19 -27.75
N HIS A 255 0.72 -8.31 -27.03
CA HIS A 255 0.72 -9.63 -27.64
C HIS A 255 -0.62 -10.00 -28.29
N LEU A 256 -1.74 -9.54 -27.71
CA LEU A 256 -3.06 -9.77 -28.30
C LEU A 256 -3.25 -8.97 -29.60
N ILE A 257 -2.93 -7.68 -29.61
CA ILE A 257 -3.05 -6.86 -30.83
C ILE A 257 -2.22 -7.46 -31.96
N GLU A 258 -0.98 -7.87 -31.68
CA GLU A 258 -0.12 -8.50 -32.69
C GLU A 258 -0.65 -9.85 -33.17
N ARG A 259 -1.12 -10.72 -32.27
CA ARG A 259 -1.61 -12.05 -32.64
C ARG A 259 -2.86 -12.03 -33.50
N PHE A 260 -3.71 -11.03 -33.33
CA PHE A 260 -4.95 -10.89 -34.06
C PHE A 260 -4.86 -9.89 -35.23
N GLY A 261 -3.66 -9.35 -35.50
CA GLY A 261 -3.40 -8.51 -36.66
C GLY A 261 -4.04 -7.12 -36.58
N GLY A 262 -3.95 -6.45 -35.42
CA GLY A 262 -4.42 -5.07 -35.27
C GLY A 262 -3.61 -4.07 -36.09
N ASP A 263 -4.27 -2.98 -36.48
CA ASP A 263 -3.69 -1.89 -37.26
C ASP A 263 -2.99 -0.85 -36.36
N ALA A 264 -2.36 0.15 -37.00
CA ALA A 264 -1.66 1.24 -36.32
C ALA A 264 -2.57 2.01 -35.32
N GLU A 265 -3.86 2.05 -35.59
CA GLU A 265 -4.84 2.74 -34.75
C GLU A 265 -5.02 2.06 -33.39
N GLU A 266 -5.09 0.72 -33.36
CA GLU A 266 -5.20 -0.05 -32.12
C GLU A 266 -3.94 0.04 -31.26
N PHE A 267 -2.76 0.03 -31.87
CA PHE A 267 -1.52 0.28 -31.14
C PHE A 267 -1.46 1.72 -30.58
N SER A 268 -1.98 2.70 -31.31
CA SER A 268 -2.06 4.09 -30.85
C SER A 268 -3.03 4.25 -29.67
N LYS A 269 -4.20 3.61 -29.71
CA LYS A 269 -5.16 3.56 -28.60
C LYS A 269 -4.54 2.89 -27.36
N LEU A 270 -3.82 1.78 -27.55
CA LEU A 270 -3.08 1.12 -26.47
C LEU A 270 -2.00 2.03 -25.87
N TRP A 271 -1.26 2.75 -26.71
CA TRP A 271 -0.24 3.71 -26.29
C TRP A 271 -0.84 4.85 -25.45
N GLN A 272 -1.95 5.44 -25.90
CA GLN A 272 -2.64 6.50 -25.16
C GLN A 272 -3.10 6.02 -23.78
N LEU A 273 -3.64 4.80 -23.70
CA LEU A 273 -4.05 4.20 -22.43
C LEU A 273 -2.85 3.93 -21.52
N ALA A 274 -1.81 3.29 -22.04
CA ALA A 274 -0.61 2.95 -21.30
C ALA A 274 0.12 4.20 -20.77
N SER A 275 0.26 5.23 -21.61
CA SER A 275 0.86 6.50 -21.23
C SER A 275 0.03 7.27 -20.19
N THR A 276 -1.30 7.24 -20.29
CA THR A 276 -2.19 7.86 -19.29
C THR A 276 -2.07 7.17 -17.94
N LEU A 277 -2.12 5.84 -17.90
CA LEU A 277 -1.96 5.06 -16.68
C LEU A 277 -0.55 5.22 -16.09
N HIS A 278 0.48 5.27 -16.93
CA HIS A 278 1.85 5.54 -16.50
C HIS A 278 2.00 6.93 -15.88
N LYS A 279 1.44 7.99 -16.51
CA LYS A 279 1.40 9.35 -15.96
C LYS A 279 0.65 9.42 -14.63
N ALA A 280 -0.46 8.71 -14.50
CA ALA A 280 -1.20 8.64 -13.25
C ALA A 280 -0.39 7.96 -12.14
N PHE A 281 0.25 6.83 -12.46
CA PHE A 281 1.13 6.10 -11.55
C PHE A 281 2.32 6.95 -11.07
N THR A 282 3.03 7.62 -11.99
CA THR A 282 4.15 8.50 -11.63
C THR A 282 3.70 9.74 -10.86
N SER A 283 2.55 10.33 -11.20
CA SER A 283 1.97 11.46 -10.47
C SER A 283 1.62 11.09 -9.03
N LEU A 284 0.97 9.95 -8.80
CA LEU A 284 0.65 9.44 -7.45
C LEU A 284 1.93 9.23 -6.64
N ARG A 285 2.95 8.60 -7.22
CA ARG A 285 4.23 8.32 -6.56
C ARG A 285 5.03 9.60 -6.28
N GLY A 286 4.97 10.59 -7.17
CA GLY A 286 5.57 11.90 -6.96
C GLY A 286 4.97 12.61 -5.75
N LYS A 287 3.65 12.57 -5.59
CA LYS A 287 2.97 13.11 -4.40
C LYS A 287 3.26 12.31 -3.12
N ALA A 288 3.43 10.99 -3.24
CA ALA A 288 3.78 10.14 -2.10
C ALA A 288 5.10 10.54 -1.43
N TRP A 289 6.05 11.15 -2.17
CA TRP A 289 7.26 11.72 -1.56
C TRP A 289 6.98 12.91 -0.65
N ALA A 290 6.04 13.78 -1.03
CA ALA A 290 5.63 14.90 -0.17
C ALA A 290 5.01 14.38 1.13
N TYR A 291 4.16 13.35 1.05
CA TYR A 291 3.62 12.69 2.25
C TYR A 291 4.69 11.98 3.08
N ALA A 292 5.66 11.32 2.44
CA ALA A 292 6.77 10.69 3.14
C ALA A 292 7.63 11.70 3.91
N ALA A 293 7.88 12.87 3.31
CA ALA A 293 8.59 13.98 3.94
C ALA A 293 7.78 14.60 5.10
N LEU A 294 6.47 14.80 4.90
CA LEU A 294 5.57 15.28 5.95
C LEU A 294 5.54 14.30 7.14
N ALA A 295 5.45 13.00 6.87
CA ALA A 295 5.52 11.94 7.88
C ALA A 295 6.87 11.94 8.63
N LEU A 296 7.98 12.21 7.93
CA LEU A 296 9.30 12.31 8.54
C LEU A 296 9.40 13.51 9.50
N VAL A 297 8.93 14.68 9.05
CA VAL A 297 8.86 15.89 9.90
C VAL A 297 7.99 15.63 11.12
N ASN A 298 6.84 14.97 10.94
CA ASN A 298 5.98 14.59 12.04
C ASN A 298 6.67 13.64 13.02
N ALA A 299 7.39 12.61 12.53
CA ALA A 299 8.15 11.70 13.39
C ALA A 299 9.19 12.44 14.25
N LEU A 300 9.90 13.42 13.65
CA LEU A 300 10.86 14.25 14.38
C LEU A 300 10.18 15.09 15.47
N ILE A 301 9.13 15.85 15.12
CA ILE A 301 8.38 16.69 16.07
C ILE A 301 7.83 15.82 17.21
N CYS A 302 7.23 14.69 16.85
CA CYS A 302 6.61 13.76 17.78
C CYS A 302 7.61 13.23 18.81
N GLY A 303 8.81 12.82 18.38
CA GLY A 303 9.84 12.35 19.32
C GLY A 303 10.38 13.45 20.24
N VAL A 304 10.61 14.68 19.73
CA VAL A 304 10.99 15.82 20.59
C VAL A 304 9.89 16.13 21.61
N SER A 305 8.64 16.23 21.17
CA SER A 305 7.52 16.58 22.05
C SER A 305 7.29 15.52 23.14
N TYR A 306 7.40 14.24 22.80
CA TYR A 306 7.26 13.17 23.79
C TYR A 306 8.42 13.19 24.79
N ALA A 307 9.65 13.46 24.35
CA ALA A 307 10.81 13.55 25.23
C ALA A 307 10.68 14.70 26.23
N ILE A 308 10.21 15.87 25.78
CA ILE A 308 9.91 17.00 26.67
C ILE A 308 8.83 16.61 27.69
N LEU A 309 7.78 15.93 27.25
CA LEU A 309 6.71 15.48 28.14
C LEU A 309 7.23 14.49 29.21
N ALA A 310 8.06 13.53 28.80
CA ALA A 310 8.69 12.58 29.71
C ALA A 310 9.59 13.29 30.73
N TYR A 311 10.40 14.25 30.28
CA TYR A 311 11.24 15.05 31.17
C TYR A 311 10.41 15.87 32.17
N VAL A 312 9.35 16.55 31.71
CA VAL A 312 8.43 17.29 32.58
C VAL A 312 7.78 16.37 33.61
N ALA A 313 7.39 15.14 33.21
CA ALA A 313 6.85 14.14 34.13
C ALA A 313 7.86 13.76 35.22
N GLN A 314 9.10 13.50 34.85
CA GLN A 314 10.17 13.14 35.77
C GLN A 314 10.56 14.30 36.70
N PHE A 315 10.61 15.52 36.18
CA PHE A 315 10.84 16.75 36.94
C PHE A 315 9.74 16.97 38.00
N LEU A 316 8.47 16.86 37.61
CA LEU A 316 7.33 16.99 38.53
C LEU A 316 7.27 15.86 39.58
N ALA A 317 7.77 14.68 39.24
CA ALA A 317 7.93 13.57 40.19
C ALA A 317 9.11 13.77 41.16
N GLY A 318 9.95 14.79 40.96
CA GLY A 318 11.16 15.01 41.76
C GLY A 318 12.29 14.02 41.46
N ALA A 319 12.24 13.31 40.34
CA ALA A 319 13.24 12.31 39.94
C ALA A 319 14.47 12.91 39.25
N VAL A 320 14.37 14.15 38.74
CA VAL A 320 15.44 14.83 37.98
C VAL A 320 15.53 16.30 38.39
N GLY A 321 16.74 16.80 38.70
CA GLY A 321 17.03 18.20 39.05
C GLY A 321 17.13 18.50 40.56
N PRO A 322 17.68 19.67 40.96
CA PRO A 322 17.83 20.05 42.37
C PRO A 322 16.48 20.39 43.02
N GLY A 323 15.89 19.42 43.71
CA GLY A 323 15.27 19.62 45.01
C GLY A 323 13.93 20.36 45.14
N VAL A 324 13.20 20.67 44.06
CA VAL A 324 11.83 21.22 44.18
C VAL A 324 10.79 20.15 43.89
N ALA A 325 10.69 19.16 44.78
CA ALA A 325 9.48 18.36 44.83
C ALA A 325 8.33 19.29 45.24
N VAL A 326 7.42 19.62 44.32
CA VAL A 326 6.24 20.41 44.67
C VAL A 326 5.46 19.63 45.73
N PRO A 327 5.29 20.16 46.96
CA PRO A 327 4.66 19.42 48.04
C PRO A 327 3.22 19.06 47.64
N GLY A 328 2.90 17.76 47.63
CA GLY A 328 1.61 17.22 47.19
C GLY A 328 1.58 16.69 45.75
N ALA A 329 2.52 17.06 44.87
CA ALA A 329 2.61 16.54 43.50
C ALA A 329 3.48 15.26 43.40
N GLY A 330 4.52 15.13 44.22
CA GLY A 330 5.51 14.03 44.12
C GLY A 330 4.93 12.62 44.31
N VAL A 331 3.91 12.46 45.16
CA VAL A 331 3.22 11.15 45.35
C VAL A 331 2.22 10.87 44.23
N LEU A 332 1.64 11.91 43.61
CA LEU A 332 0.68 11.78 42.51
C LEU A 332 1.34 11.39 41.17
N VAL A 333 2.57 11.86 40.92
CA VAL A 333 3.27 11.69 39.64
C VAL A 333 4.24 10.50 39.64
N GLY A 334 4.67 10.01 40.81
CA GLY A 334 5.70 8.96 40.94
C GLY A 334 5.40 7.62 40.24
N PHE A 335 4.14 7.16 40.25
CA PHE A 335 3.76 5.91 39.56
C PHE A 335 3.67 6.07 38.04
N VAL A 336 3.23 7.24 37.58
CA VAL A 336 3.10 7.57 36.15
C VAL A 336 4.48 7.80 35.53
N ALA A 337 5.40 8.45 36.25
CA ALA A 337 6.76 8.73 35.79
C ALA A 337 7.62 7.47 35.58
N GLN A 338 7.39 6.39 36.34
CA GLN A 338 8.17 5.14 36.19
C GLN A 338 7.90 4.40 34.88
N ASN A 339 6.71 4.56 34.28
CA ASN A 339 6.30 3.82 33.08
C ASN A 339 6.17 4.70 31.83
N ILE A 340 6.23 6.03 31.98
CA ILE A 340 5.96 6.96 30.87
C ILE A 340 6.95 6.79 29.71
N ASP A 341 8.22 6.52 30.00
CA ASP A 341 9.25 6.32 28.96
C ASP A 341 8.96 5.08 28.10
N SER A 342 8.59 3.96 28.74
CA SER A 342 8.25 2.72 28.05
C SER A 342 6.99 2.88 27.19
N VAL A 343 5.98 3.55 27.75
CA VAL A 343 4.71 3.81 27.05
C VAL A 343 4.91 4.75 25.86
N LEU A 344 5.65 5.84 26.03
CA LEU A 344 5.95 6.78 24.93
C LEU A 344 6.86 6.16 23.87
N THR A 345 7.81 5.31 24.28
CA THR A 345 8.64 4.55 23.33
C THR A 345 7.80 3.58 22.50
N LEU A 346 6.84 2.89 23.13
CA LEU A 346 5.90 2.02 22.44
C LEU A 346 4.96 2.83 21.51
N ALA A 347 4.49 4.01 21.95
CA ALA A 347 3.68 4.91 21.13
C ALA A 347 4.44 5.36 19.87
N MET A 348 5.73 5.73 20.00
CA MET A 348 6.58 6.07 18.85
C MET A 348 6.82 4.89 17.91
N ALA A 349 6.96 3.67 18.45
CA ALA A 349 7.12 2.47 17.64
C ALA A 349 5.85 2.16 16.83
N VAL A 350 4.67 2.23 17.47
CA VAL A 350 3.37 2.09 16.80
C VAL A 350 3.21 3.18 15.74
N ASN A 351 3.59 4.42 16.05
CA ASN A 351 3.52 5.52 15.09
C ASN A 351 4.46 5.30 13.89
N SER A 352 5.69 4.87 14.13
CA SER A 352 6.65 4.52 13.06
C SER A 352 6.08 3.45 12.13
N LEU A 353 5.45 2.42 12.69
CA LEU A 353 4.79 1.38 11.92
C LEU A 353 3.63 1.96 11.11
N ALA A 354 2.75 2.72 11.74
CA ALA A 354 1.60 3.33 11.10
C ALA A 354 2.06 4.20 9.93
N LEU A 355 3.00 5.14 10.15
CA LEU A 355 3.53 6.06 9.14
C LEU A 355 4.14 5.30 7.97
N SER A 356 4.90 4.23 8.27
CA SER A 356 5.51 3.40 7.23
C SER A 356 4.48 2.66 6.38
N LEU A 357 3.40 2.14 6.99
CA LEU A 357 2.32 1.44 6.30
C LEU A 357 1.54 2.40 5.41
N VAL A 358 1.14 3.55 5.96
CA VAL A 358 0.38 4.55 5.22
C VAL A 358 1.17 5.06 4.01
N VAL A 359 2.45 5.39 4.19
CA VAL A 359 3.29 5.84 3.07
C VAL A 359 3.49 4.73 2.03
N ALA A 360 3.64 3.48 2.47
CA ALA A 360 3.72 2.34 1.57
C ALA A 360 2.42 2.11 0.78
N GLU A 361 1.26 2.22 1.41
CA GLU A 361 -0.04 2.09 0.77
C GLU A 361 -0.31 3.24 -0.20
N VAL A 362 0.03 4.48 0.15
CA VAL A 362 -0.12 5.63 -0.75
C VAL A 362 0.82 5.55 -1.94
N ARG A 363 2.07 5.08 -1.75
CA ARG A 363 3.05 5.01 -2.83
C ARG A 363 2.91 3.78 -3.71
N HIS A 364 2.71 2.61 -3.11
CA HIS A 364 2.76 1.32 -3.81
C HIS A 364 1.39 0.61 -3.87
N GLY A 365 0.38 1.11 -3.16
CA GLY A 365 -0.92 0.43 -3.07
C GLY A 365 -0.85 -0.91 -2.35
N ASN A 366 0.23 -1.15 -1.60
CA ASN A 366 0.53 -2.44 -1.01
C ASN A 366 1.26 -2.27 0.33
N PRO A 367 0.66 -2.71 1.45
CA PRO A 367 1.23 -2.50 2.78
C PRO A 367 2.54 -3.26 3.00
N LEU A 368 2.84 -4.30 2.23
CA LEU A 368 4.07 -5.09 2.41
C LEU A 368 5.36 -4.29 2.13
N TYR A 369 5.25 -3.15 1.46
CA TYR A 369 6.36 -2.22 1.23
C TYR A 369 6.66 -1.30 2.43
N PHE A 370 5.97 -1.45 3.58
CA PHE A 370 6.22 -0.63 4.78
C PHE A 370 7.67 -0.67 5.26
N THR A 371 8.34 -1.81 5.08
CA THR A 371 9.75 -1.98 5.46
C THR A 371 10.70 -1.04 4.73
N LEU A 372 10.31 -0.50 3.57
CA LEU A 372 11.09 0.52 2.87
C LEU A 372 11.20 1.83 3.67
N TYR A 373 10.16 2.15 4.45
CA TYR A 373 10.04 3.41 5.18
C TYR A 373 10.24 3.27 6.69
N LEU A 374 10.02 2.07 7.24
CA LEU A 374 10.11 1.82 8.68
C LEU A 374 11.46 2.18 9.31
N PRO A 375 12.63 1.83 8.72
CA PRO A 375 13.92 2.20 9.31
C PRO A 375 14.07 3.70 9.44
N LEU A 376 13.62 4.44 8.42
CA LEU A 376 13.72 5.90 8.39
C LEU A 376 12.90 6.53 9.53
N TYR A 377 11.64 6.11 9.69
CA TYR A 377 10.77 6.67 10.74
C TYR A 377 11.19 6.24 12.14
N ALA A 378 11.60 4.99 12.34
CA ALA A 378 12.08 4.50 13.62
C ALA A 378 13.37 5.22 14.07
N ILE A 379 14.32 5.43 13.14
CA ILE A 379 15.55 6.20 13.41
C ILE A 379 15.20 7.66 13.69
N ALA A 380 14.30 8.27 12.92
CA ALA A 380 13.89 9.66 13.12
C ALA A 380 13.28 9.87 14.51
N HIS A 381 12.34 9.02 14.92
CA HIS A 381 11.76 9.04 16.27
C HIS A 381 12.82 8.86 17.36
N TYR A 382 13.75 7.92 17.18
CA TYR A 382 14.79 7.66 18.18
C TYR A 382 15.76 8.83 18.32
N ALA A 383 16.25 9.36 17.19
CA ALA A 383 17.15 10.51 17.18
C ALA A 383 16.49 11.76 17.76
N SER A 384 15.24 12.04 17.38
CA SER A 384 14.51 13.20 17.88
C SER A 384 14.14 13.08 19.36
N TRP A 385 13.86 11.87 19.84
CA TRP A 385 13.69 11.60 21.27
C TRP A 385 14.97 11.91 22.06
N LEU A 386 16.13 11.42 21.61
CA LEU A 386 17.42 11.70 22.27
C LEU A 386 17.74 13.20 22.29
N LEU A 387 17.53 13.90 21.17
CA LEU A 387 17.70 15.35 21.09
C LEU A 387 16.72 16.08 22.02
N GLY A 388 15.46 15.65 22.06
CA GLY A 388 14.45 16.22 22.93
C GLY A 388 14.80 16.08 24.42
N LEU A 389 15.35 14.94 24.84
CA LEU A 389 15.83 14.73 26.22
C LEU A 389 17.00 15.65 26.58
N GLN A 390 17.87 15.98 25.62
CA GLN A 390 18.96 16.94 25.83
C GLN A 390 18.47 18.39 25.88
N LEU A 391 17.44 18.73 25.09
CA LEU A 391 16.85 20.07 25.03
C LEU A 391 15.92 20.35 26.22
N ALA A 392 15.22 19.34 26.73
CA ALA A 392 14.19 19.52 27.75
C ALA A 392 14.66 20.23 29.04
N PRO A 393 15.85 19.97 29.60
CA PRO A 393 16.36 20.71 30.76
C PRO A 393 16.42 22.22 30.52
N SER A 394 16.93 22.65 29.36
CA SER A 394 17.06 24.07 29.03
C SER A 394 15.71 24.79 28.85
N LEU A 395 14.65 24.06 28.50
CA LEU A 395 13.31 24.60 28.30
C LEU A 395 12.50 24.70 29.59
N VAL A 396 12.78 23.84 30.56
CA VAL A 396 12.05 23.76 31.84
C VAL A 396 12.75 24.55 32.95
N GLY A 397 13.94 25.10 32.70
CA GLY A 397 14.67 25.99 33.61
C GLY A 397 15.76 25.30 34.44
N GLY A 398 16.42 24.28 33.86
CA GLY A 398 17.63 23.65 34.42
C GLY A 398 18.90 24.46 34.21
#